data_AF-A0A257WAI4-F1
#
_entry.id   AF-A0A257WAI4-F1
#
_cell.length_a   1.000
_cell.length_b   1.000
_cell.length_c   1.000
_cell.angle_alpha   90.00
_cell.angle_beta   90.00
_cell.angle_gamma   90.00
#
_symmetry.space_group_name_H-M   'P 1'
#
loop_
_entity.id
_entity.type
_entity.pdbx_description
1 polymer ?
#
loop_
_entity_poly.entity_id
_entity_poly.type
_entity_poly.pdbx_seq_one_letter_code
_entity_poly.pdbx_strand_id
1 'polypeptide(L)'
;MQILLVASTSLEIKPFMAQIRSRDFETISRHELDILITGVGLMASTYAISRQVHLKRPDLVIQAGLAGSFDPRLYPIGSLVVVGKEWVADLGVKEKGKFRDLFGLGLVKPNQFPF
;
A
#
# COMPACT_ATOMS: atom_id res chain seq x y z
N MET A 1 -4.55 -13.43 -15.95
CA MET A 1 -3.81 -12.35 -15.30
C MET A 1 -3.44 -12.82 -13.91
N GLN A 2 -2.21 -12.53 -13.50
CA GLN A 2 -1.73 -12.76 -12.16
C GLN A 2 -1.89 -11.48 -11.34
N ILE A 3 -2.66 -11.57 -10.26
CA ILE A 3 -2.92 -10.46 -9.34
C ILE A 3 -2.10 -10.72 -8.07
N LEU A 4 -1.37 -9.71 -7.62
CA LEU A 4 -0.70 -9.71 -6.32
C LEU A 4 -1.48 -8.83 -5.35
N LEU A 5 -2.14 -9.42 -4.37
CA LEU A 5 -2.75 -8.72 -3.25
C LEU A 5 -1.74 -8.59 -2.12
N VAL A 6 -1.48 -7.36 -1.68
CA VAL A 6 -0.49 -7.02 -0.67
C VAL A 6 -1.19 -6.43 0.55
N ALA A 7 -0.75 -6.82 1.76
CA ALA A 7 -1.21 -6.24 3.02
C ALA A 7 -0.07 -6.15 4.04
N SER A 8 -0.13 -5.19 4.98
CA SER A 8 0.90 -5.06 6.03
C SER A 8 0.79 -6.18 7.05
N THR A 9 -0.44 -6.56 7.39
CA THR A 9 -0.73 -7.70 8.28
C THR A 9 -1.84 -8.58 7.71
N SER A 10 -1.85 -9.85 8.09
CA SER A 10 -2.91 -10.78 7.69
C SER A 10 -4.29 -10.41 8.24
N LEU A 11 -4.36 -9.61 9.31
CA LEU A 11 -5.62 -9.19 9.92
C LEU A 11 -6.37 -8.19 9.04
N GLU A 12 -5.66 -7.34 8.30
CA GLU A 12 -6.27 -6.33 7.43
C GLU A 12 -7.12 -6.93 6.30
N ILE A 13 -6.72 -8.12 5.82
CA ILE A 13 -7.39 -8.83 4.72
C ILE A 13 -8.04 -10.14 5.17
N LYS A 14 -8.14 -10.39 6.48
CA LYS A 14 -8.71 -11.63 7.03
C LYS A 14 -10.11 -11.94 6.49
N PRO A 15 -11.06 -10.99 6.40
CA PRO A 15 -12.38 -11.26 5.85
C PRO A 15 -12.32 -11.75 4.40
N PHE A 16 -11.49 -11.12 3.57
CA PHE A 16 -11.30 -11.51 2.18
C PHE A 16 -10.70 -12.91 2.07
N MET A 17 -9.65 -13.21 2.84
CA MET A 17 -9.04 -14.55 2.87
C MET A 17 -10.03 -15.65 3.28
N ALA A 18 -10.93 -15.37 4.23
CA ALA A 18 -11.98 -16.32 4.63
C ALA A 18 -12.98 -16.54 3.49
N GLN A 19 -13.38 -15.48 2.79
CA GLN A 19 -14.32 -15.55 1.68
C GLN A 19 -13.78 -16.37 0.51
N ILE A 20 -12.54 -16.12 0.06
CA ILE A 20 -11.95 -16.83 -1.08
C ILE A 20 -11.63 -18.29 -0.74
N ARG A 21 -11.28 -18.61 0.51
CA ARG A 21 -11.08 -20.00 0.94
C ARG A 21 -12.37 -20.82 0.88
N SER A 22 -13.51 -20.20 1.16
CA SER A 22 -14.81 -20.88 1.16
C SER A 22 -15.37 -21.14 -0.24
N ARG A 23 -14.91 -20.39 -1.24
CA ARG A 23 -15.44 -20.45 -2.61
C ARG A 23 -14.43 -20.93 -3.64
N ASP A 24 -13.16 -20.97 -3.29
CA ASP A 24 -12.02 -21.16 -4.20
C ASP A 24 -11.89 -19.99 -5.21
N PHE A 25 -10.75 -19.29 -5.21
CA PHE A 25 -10.63 -18.02 -5.95
C PHE A 25 -10.79 -18.21 -7.46
N GLU A 26 -10.35 -19.36 -7.98
CA GLU A 26 -10.45 -19.70 -9.39
C GLU A 26 -11.89 -19.96 -9.85
N THR A 27 -12.80 -20.32 -8.94
CA THR A 27 -14.21 -20.53 -9.31
C THR A 27 -14.96 -19.19 -9.41
N ILE A 28 -14.51 -18.17 -8.69
CA ILE A 28 -15.10 -16.82 -8.69
C ILE A 28 -14.41 -15.88 -9.67
N SER A 29 -13.24 -16.25 -10.20
CA SER A 29 -12.43 -15.43 -11.08
C SER A 29 -11.56 -16.26 -12.02
N ARG A 30 -11.46 -15.84 -13.28
CA ARG A 30 -10.51 -16.39 -14.28
C ARG A 30 -9.06 -15.90 -14.07
N HIS A 31 -8.74 -15.39 -12.89
CA HIS A 31 -7.45 -14.77 -12.58
C HIS A 31 -6.75 -15.55 -11.47
N GLU A 32 -5.42 -15.57 -11.51
CA GLU A 32 -4.60 -16.12 -10.44
C GLU A 32 -4.38 -15.05 -9.37
N LEU A 33 -4.30 -15.47 -8.10
CA LEU A 33 -4.12 -14.58 -6.97
C LEU A 33 -2.97 -15.05 -6.07
N ASP A 34 -1.95 -14.21 -5.98
CA ASP A 34 -0.92 -14.31 -4.95
C ASP A 34 -1.23 -13.34 -3.81
N ILE A 35 -1.01 -13.76 -2.56
CA ILE A 35 -1.12 -12.90 -1.38
C ILE A 35 0.27 -12.72 -0.77
N LEU A 36 0.65 -11.46 -0.52
CA LEU A 36 1.89 -11.08 0.13
C LEU A 36 1.63 -10.28 1.40
N ILE A 37 2.09 -10.79 2.54
CA ILE A 37 2.13 -10.03 3.80
C ILE A 37 3.51 -9.38 3.91
N THR A 38 3.57 -8.06 3.92
CA THR A 38 4.83 -7.31 3.87
C THR A 38 5.45 -7.03 5.23
N GLY A 39 4.63 -7.00 6.28
CA GLY A 39 4.98 -6.33 7.53
C GLY A 39 4.66 -4.84 7.49
N VAL A 40 4.79 -4.18 8.65
CA VAL A 40 4.41 -2.78 8.83
C VAL A 40 5.58 -1.85 8.49
N GLY A 41 5.30 -0.81 7.71
CA GLY A 41 6.24 0.29 7.43
C GLY A 41 6.81 0.28 6.02
N LEU A 42 7.18 1.47 5.52
CA LEU A 42 7.58 1.69 4.13
C LEU A 42 8.72 0.77 3.69
N MET A 43 9.77 0.60 4.50
CA MET A 43 10.94 -0.22 4.15
C MET A 43 10.56 -1.70 3.93
N ALA A 44 9.77 -2.27 4.84
CA ALA A 44 9.34 -3.67 4.76
C ALA A 44 8.46 -3.89 3.52
N SER A 45 7.50 -2.99 3.29
CA SER A 45 6.65 -2.98 2.10
C SER A 45 7.45 -2.86 0.81
N THR A 46 8.33 -1.85 0.69
CA THR A 46 9.14 -1.64 -0.52
C THR A 46 10.00 -2.85 -0.85
N TYR A 47 10.70 -3.43 0.14
CA TYR A 47 11.55 -4.61 -0.10
C TYR A 47 10.73 -5.83 -0.55
N ALA A 48 9.68 -6.17 0.21
CA ALA A 48 8.88 -7.36 -0.04
C ALA A 48 8.15 -7.29 -1.39
N ILE A 49 7.52 -6.14 -1.69
CA ILE A 49 6.80 -5.91 -2.95
C ILE A 49 7.78 -5.97 -4.12
N SER A 50 8.91 -5.24 -4.05
CA SER A 50 9.88 -5.20 -5.15
C SER A 50 10.46 -6.59 -5.44
N ARG A 51 10.77 -7.37 -4.39
CA ARG A 51 11.24 -8.75 -4.52
C ARG A 51 10.19 -9.65 -5.17
N GLN A 52 8.92 -9.54 -4.76
CA GLN A 52 7.84 -10.36 -5.32
C GLN A 52 7.55 -10.00 -6.77
N VAL A 53 7.49 -8.71 -7.10
CA VAL A 53 7.30 -8.22 -8.48
C VAL A 53 8.43 -8.70 -9.38
N HIS A 54 9.68 -8.68 -8.91
CA HIS A 54 10.81 -9.20 -9.66
C HIS A 54 10.70 -10.70 -9.95
N LEU A 55 10.28 -11.50 -8.96
CA LEU A 55 10.23 -12.97 -9.05
C LEU A 55 9.02 -13.49 -9.83
N LYS A 56 7.85 -12.86 -9.65
CA LYS A 56 6.57 -13.36 -10.17
C LYS A 56 6.05 -12.58 -11.37
N ARG A 57 6.43 -11.30 -11.49
CA ARG A 57 5.98 -10.39 -12.55
C ARG A 57 4.45 -10.36 -12.70
N PRO A 58 3.71 -10.04 -11.61
CA PRO A 58 2.26 -9.96 -11.67
C PRO A 58 1.80 -8.86 -12.63
N ASP A 59 0.64 -9.06 -13.26
CA ASP A 59 0.03 -8.07 -14.15
C ASP A 59 -0.58 -6.90 -13.38
N LEU A 60 -0.97 -7.13 -12.12
CA LEU A 60 -1.60 -6.15 -11.25
C LEU A 60 -1.16 -6.34 -9.80
N VAL A 61 -0.81 -5.25 -9.12
CA VAL A 61 -0.53 -5.23 -7.68
C VAL A 61 -1.58 -4.35 -7.00
N ILE A 62 -2.25 -4.89 -5.98
CA ILE A 62 -3.23 -4.17 -5.15
C ILE A 62 -2.70 -4.17 -3.71
N GLN A 63 -2.44 -2.99 -3.15
CA GLN A 63 -2.14 -2.87 -1.73
C GLN A 63 -3.44 -2.56 -0.97
N ALA A 64 -3.89 -3.52 -0.17
CA ALA A 64 -5.07 -3.40 0.67
C ALA A 64 -4.65 -3.30 2.14
N GLY A 65 -5.28 -2.40 2.87
CA GLY A 65 -4.96 -2.14 4.27
C GLY A 65 -5.95 -1.19 4.91
N LEU A 66 -5.62 -0.75 6.12
CA LEU A 66 -6.40 0.24 6.86
C LEU A 66 -5.69 1.59 6.88
N ALA A 67 -6.45 2.67 6.91
CA ALA A 67 -5.94 4.03 7.03
C ALA A 67 -6.79 4.84 8.02
N GLY A 68 -6.15 5.81 8.68
CA GLY A 68 -6.85 6.86 9.43
C GLY A 68 -7.24 8.02 8.51
N SER A 69 -8.33 8.72 8.84
CA SER A 69 -8.74 9.94 8.13
C SER A 69 -8.44 11.18 8.96
N PHE A 70 -7.87 12.20 8.31
CA PHE A 70 -7.75 13.55 8.87
C PHE A 70 -9.02 14.40 8.66
N ASP A 71 -9.94 13.97 7.79
CA ASP A 71 -11.27 14.57 7.64
C ASP A 71 -12.35 13.50 7.86
N PRO A 72 -12.75 13.25 9.12
CA PRO A 72 -13.73 12.22 9.44
C PRO A 72 -15.15 12.55 8.96
N ARG A 73 -15.42 13.79 8.54
CA ARG A 73 -16.72 14.17 7.96
C ARG A 73 -16.80 13.72 6.50
N LEU A 74 -15.71 13.88 5.76
CA LEU A 74 -15.62 13.42 4.37
C LEU A 74 -15.44 11.90 4.27
N TYR A 75 -14.62 11.33 5.17
CA TYR A 75 -14.34 9.89 5.23
C TYR A 75 -14.61 9.35 6.63
N PRO A 76 -15.88 9.04 6.98
CA PRO A 76 -16.22 8.40 8.25
C PRO A 76 -15.62 6.99 8.37
N ILE A 77 -15.57 6.45 9.59
CA ILE A 77 -15.09 5.08 9.86
C ILE A 77 -15.86 4.07 9.00
N GLY A 78 -15.13 3.17 8.35
CA GLY A 78 -15.69 2.18 7.42
C GLY A 78 -15.76 2.63 5.97
N SER A 79 -15.38 3.88 5.66
CA SER A 79 -15.26 4.35 4.28
C SER A 79 -14.21 3.55 3.50
N LEU A 80 -14.54 3.19 2.26
CA LEU A 80 -13.59 2.67 1.28
C LEU A 80 -13.06 3.82 0.42
N VAL A 81 -11.74 3.88 0.26
CA VAL A 81 -11.08 4.84 -0.62
C VAL A 81 -10.10 4.14 -1.53
N VAL A 82 -9.93 4.68 -2.73
CA VAL A 82 -8.85 4.29 -3.65
C VAL A 82 -7.84 5.42 -3.67
N VAL A 83 -6.58 5.10 -3.34
CA VAL A 83 -5.52 6.09 -3.29
C VAL A 83 -5.18 6.55 -4.71
N GLY A 84 -5.49 7.80 -5.01
CA GLY A 84 -5.13 8.43 -6.30
C GLY A 84 -3.78 9.14 -6.28
N LYS A 85 -3.31 9.55 -5.09
CA LYS A 85 -2.03 10.22 -4.87
C LYS A 85 -1.54 9.88 -3.46
N GLU A 86 -0.23 9.69 -3.31
CA GLU A 86 0.43 9.31 -2.06
C GLU A 86 1.59 10.26 -1.76
N TRP A 87 1.86 10.51 -0.47
CA TRP A 87 2.96 11.35 0.01
C TRP A 87 3.60 10.73 1.24
N VAL A 88 4.93 10.82 1.35
CA VAL A 88 5.68 10.42 2.53
C VAL A 88 5.82 11.63 3.47
N ALA A 89 4.90 11.74 4.43
CA ALA A 89 4.75 12.94 5.27
C ALA A 89 5.88 13.14 6.30
N ASP A 90 6.62 12.09 6.63
CA ASP A 90 7.66 12.08 7.66
C ASP A 90 9.09 12.13 7.10
N LEU A 91 9.25 12.21 5.78
CA LEU A 91 10.54 12.27 5.11
C LEU A 91 11.08 13.71 5.04
N GLY A 92 11.84 14.11 6.05
CA GLY A 92 12.41 15.45 6.13
C GLY A 92 13.12 15.73 7.45
N VAL A 93 13.28 17.01 7.76
CA VAL A 93 13.97 17.47 8.97
C VAL A 93 13.08 18.44 9.74
N LYS A 94 13.01 18.29 11.07
CA LYS A 94 12.38 19.26 11.98
C LYS A 94 13.45 20.12 12.64
N GLU A 95 13.50 21.40 12.28
CA GLU A 95 14.46 22.37 12.80
C GLU A 95 13.77 23.69 13.13
N LYS A 96 14.19 24.34 14.23
CA LYS A 96 13.65 25.65 14.65
C LYS A 96 12.12 25.67 14.74
N GLY A 97 11.51 24.56 15.17
CA GLY A 97 10.07 24.41 15.28
C GLY A 97 9.32 24.23 13.96
N LYS A 98 10.01 24.11 12.82
CA LYS A 98 9.40 23.90 11.49
C LYS A 98 9.86 22.58 10.88
N PHE A 99 8.94 21.86 10.24
CA PHE A 99 9.27 20.72 9.40
C PHE A 99 9.57 21.19 7.97
N ARG A 100 10.62 20.66 7.36
CA ARG A 100 10.97 20.85 5.94
C ARG A 100 11.19 19.48 5.32
N ASP A 101 10.47 19.18 4.24
CA ASP A 101 10.67 17.96 3.46
C ASP A 101 11.92 18.06 2.58
N LEU A 102 12.26 16.96 1.89
CA LEU A 102 13.44 16.91 1.01
C LEU A 102 13.39 17.92 -0.14
N PHE A 103 12.18 18.26 -0.61
CA PHE A 103 11.96 19.18 -1.71
C PHE A 103 12.20 20.63 -1.28
N GLY A 104 11.65 21.03 -0.13
CA GLY A 104 11.84 22.34 0.48
C GLY A 104 13.28 22.56 0.98
N LEU A 105 14.03 21.49 1.23
CA LEU A 105 15.47 21.55 1.50
C LEU A 105 16.34 21.59 0.23
N GLY A 106 15.76 21.38 -0.95
CA GLY A 106 16.51 21.33 -2.21
C GLY A 106 17.41 20.09 -2.35
N LEU A 107 17.16 19.04 -1.56
CA LEU A 107 17.93 17.79 -1.61
C LEU A 107 17.45 16.85 -2.71
N VAL A 108 16.18 16.95 -3.09
CA VAL A 108 15.55 16.18 -4.16
C VAL A 108 14.66 17.11 -4.99
N LYS A 109 14.60 16.91 -6.32
CA LYS A 109 13.68 17.68 -7.17
C LYS A 109 12.24 17.19 -6.96
N PRO A 110 11.23 18.10 -6.92
CA PRO A 110 9.83 17.68 -6.90
C PRO A 110 9.50 16.73 -8.06
N ASN A 111 8.75 15.66 -7.77
CA ASN A 111 8.34 14.62 -8.73
C ASN A 111 9.51 13.87 -9.40
N GLN A 112 10.67 13.83 -8.75
CA GLN A 112 11.78 12.99 -9.18
C GLN A 112 11.55 11.55 -8.70
N PHE A 113 11.51 10.60 -9.65
CA PHE A 113 11.40 9.17 -9.33
C PHE A 113 12.33 8.79 -8.15
N PRO A 114 11.81 8.12 -7.10
CA PRO A 114 10.51 7.44 -7.03
C PRO A 114 9.34 8.29 -6.48
N PHE A 115 9.48 9.62 -6.37
CA PHE A 115 8.46 10.56 -5.88
C PHE A 115 7.70 11.28 -6.99
#